data_AF-A0A453FJP0-F1
#
_entry.id   AF-A0A453FJP0-F1
#
_cell.length_a   1.000
_cell.length_b   1.000
_cell.length_c   1.000
_cell.angle_alpha   90.00
_cell.angle_beta   90.00
_cell.angle_gamma   90.00
#
_symmetry.space_group_name_H-M   'P 1'
#
loop_
_entity.id
_entity.type
_entity.pdbx_description
1 polymer ?
#
loop_
_entity_poly.entity_id
_entity_poly.type
_entity_poly.pdbx_seq_one_letter_code
_entity_poly.pdbx_strand_id
1 'polypeptide(L)'
;RFLLPASLIVINDIAAYLFGFFLGRTPLIKLSPKKTWEGFIGASVTTIISAFLLANVMGHFQWLTCPRKDLSTGWLTCDPGSMFKPEHYFLGDWVPQWFPWKEVFLLPVQWHALALGLFASIIAPFGGFFASGFKRAFKIKDFGDSIPGHGGITDRMDCQVS
;
A
#
# COMPACT_ATOMS: atom_id res chain seq x y z
N ARG A 1 9.90 -3.47 -12.45
CA ARG A 1 9.86 -2.03 -12.04
C ARG A 1 8.53 -1.60 -11.40
N PHE A 2 7.37 -2.19 -11.74
CA PHE A 2 6.08 -1.84 -11.11
C PHE A 2 5.77 -2.54 -9.77
N LEU A 3 6.56 -3.55 -9.37
CA LEU A 3 6.30 -4.35 -8.16
C LEU A 3 6.41 -3.52 -6.86
N LEU A 4 7.37 -2.61 -6.78
CA LEU A 4 7.57 -1.74 -5.62
C LEU A 4 6.34 -0.85 -5.34
N PRO A 5 5.89 0.03 -6.26
CA PRO A 5 4.73 0.86 -5.98
C PRO A 5 3.45 0.05 -5.78
N ALA A 6 3.25 -1.06 -6.51
CA ALA A 6 2.07 -1.90 -6.35
C ALA A 6 2.00 -2.55 -4.95
N SER A 7 3.10 -3.11 -4.46
CA SER A 7 3.14 -3.71 -3.12
C SER A 7 2.96 -2.67 -2.02
N LEU A 8 3.52 -1.47 -2.17
CA LEU A 8 3.31 -0.37 -1.21
C LEU A 8 1.85 0.06 -1.12
N ILE A 9 1.13 0.13 -2.25
CA ILE A 9 -0.30 0.44 -2.26
C ILE A 9 -1.10 -0.64 -1.52
N VAL A 10 -0.81 -1.92 -1.79
CA VAL A 10 -1.48 -3.04 -1.13
C VAL A 10 -1.21 -3.04 0.38
N ILE A 11 0.04 -2.84 0.81
CA ILE A 11 0.40 -2.74 2.22
C ILE A 11 -0.32 -1.56 2.88
N ASN A 12 -0.37 -0.41 2.22
CA ASN A 12 -1.06 0.78 2.72
C ASN A 12 -2.56 0.53 2.94
N ASP A 13 -3.24 -0.14 2.01
CA ASP A 13 -4.66 -0.47 2.14
C ASP A 13 -4.92 -1.47 3.29
N ILE A 14 -4.08 -2.50 3.43
CA ILE A 14 -4.15 -3.47 4.53
C ILE A 14 -3.92 -2.78 5.87
N ALA A 15 -2.90 -1.92 5.96
CA ALA A 15 -2.60 -1.17 7.17
C ALA A 15 -3.74 -0.22 7.53
N ALA A 16 -4.28 0.54 6.56
CA ALA A 16 -5.42 1.42 6.78
C ALA A 16 -6.66 0.68 7.27
N TYR A 17 -6.89 -0.55 6.77
CA TYR A 17 -7.96 -1.41 7.26
C TYR A 17 -7.72 -1.91 8.68
N LEU A 18 -6.52 -2.43 8.98
CA LEU A 18 -6.15 -2.92 10.30
C LEU A 18 -6.22 -1.83 11.37
N PHE A 19 -5.54 -0.70 11.15
CA PHE A 19 -5.56 0.42 12.09
C PHE A 19 -6.94 1.08 12.17
N GLY A 20 -7.68 1.12 11.05
CA GLY A 20 -9.07 1.57 11.05
C GLY A 20 -10.00 0.68 11.87
N PHE A 21 -9.79 -0.64 11.86
CA PHE A 21 -10.57 -1.59 12.64
C PHE A 21 -10.24 -1.54 14.14
N PHE A 22 -8.95 -1.53 14.50
CA PHE A 22 -8.51 -1.59 15.90
C PHE A 22 -8.60 -0.25 16.63
N LEU A 23 -8.28 0.85 15.95
CA LEU A 23 -8.14 2.18 16.56
C LEU A 23 -9.17 3.18 16.05
N GLY A 24 -10.05 2.82 15.12
CA GLY A 24 -10.98 3.74 14.48
C GLY A 24 -12.08 4.25 15.39
N ARG A 25 -11.84 5.38 16.06
CA ARG A 25 -12.81 6.11 16.88
C ARG A 25 -13.36 7.32 16.14
N THR A 26 -12.53 8.00 15.34
CA THR A 26 -12.87 9.29 14.70
C THR A 26 -13.05 9.18 13.18
N PRO A 27 -14.28 9.33 12.64
CA PRO A 27 -14.53 9.24 11.20
C PRO A 27 -13.93 10.43 10.44
N LEU A 28 -13.31 10.17 9.29
CA LEU A 28 -12.64 11.16 8.45
C LEU A 28 -13.63 12.07 7.72
N ILE A 29 -14.73 11.48 7.22
CA ILE A 29 -15.75 12.14 6.40
C ILE A 29 -17.13 11.55 6.73
N LYS A 30 -18.16 12.40 6.87
CA LYS A 30 -19.55 11.97 7.13
C LYS A 30 -20.14 11.06 6.03
N LEU A 31 -19.60 11.14 4.82
CA LEU A 31 -19.99 10.31 3.67
C LEU A 31 -19.52 8.85 3.80
N SER A 32 -18.48 8.56 4.59
CA SER A 32 -17.90 7.22 4.76
C SER A 32 -17.53 6.96 6.22
N PRO A 33 -18.48 6.51 7.05
CA PRO A 33 -18.28 6.31 8.49
C PRO A 33 -17.27 5.21 8.84
N LYS A 34 -16.83 4.40 7.85
CA LYS A 34 -15.83 3.34 8.03
C LYS A 34 -14.38 3.81 7.86
N LYS A 35 -14.12 5.04 7.40
CA LYS A 35 -12.77 5.59 7.23
C LYS A 35 -12.45 6.51 8.39
N THR A 36 -11.36 6.28 9.10
CA THR A 36 -10.98 7.01 10.31
C THR A 36 -9.65 7.76 10.17
N TRP A 37 -9.49 8.85 10.93
CA TRP A 37 -8.24 9.64 10.96
C TRP A 37 -7.07 8.84 11.54
N GLU A 38 -7.34 8.05 12.58
CA GLU A 38 -6.36 7.16 13.20
C GLU A 38 -5.88 6.07 12.23
N GLY A 39 -6.80 5.50 11.44
CA GLY A 39 -6.46 4.51 10.41
C GLY A 39 -5.61 5.10 9.30
N PHE A 40 -5.85 6.36 8.91
CA PHE A 40 -5.06 7.05 7.91
C PHE A 40 -3.63 7.33 8.39
N ILE A 41 -3.46 7.94 9.56
CA ILE A 41 -2.13 8.24 10.12
C ILE A 41 -1.35 6.94 10.35
N GLY A 42 -2.00 5.91 10.92
CA GLY A 42 -1.38 4.61 11.16
C GLY A 42 -0.92 3.96 9.86
N ALA A 43 -1.72 4.05 8.79
CA ALA A 43 -1.34 3.57 7.47
C ALA A 43 -0.15 4.33 6.89
N SER A 44 -0.14 5.67 6.96
CA SER A 44 0.96 6.49 6.45
C SER A 44 2.30 6.12 7.10
N VAL A 45 2.32 6.03 8.43
CA VAL A 45 3.54 5.66 9.17
C VAL A 45 3.99 4.24 8.80
N THR A 46 3.05 3.29 8.76
CA THR A 46 3.35 1.89 8.44
C THR A 46 3.85 1.73 7.00
N THR A 47 3.29 2.47 6.05
CA THR A 47 3.70 2.46 4.64
C THR A 47 5.11 3.02 4.46
N ILE A 48 5.48 4.08 5.18
CA ILE A 48 6.85 4.63 5.16
C ILE A 48 7.86 3.61 5.68
N ILE A 49 7.57 2.99 6.83
CA ILE A 49 8.43 1.95 7.42
C ILE A 49 8.53 0.75 6.46
N SER A 50 7.41 0.31 5.91
CA SER A 50 7.36 -0.81 4.96
C SER A 50 8.11 -0.50 3.66
N ALA A 51 8.08 0.74 3.18
CA ALA A 51 8.85 1.17 2.01
C ALA A 51 10.36 1.06 2.23
N PHE A 52 10.83 1.47 3.40
CA PHE A 52 12.23 1.34 3.77
C PHE A 52 12.66 -0.14 3.88
N LEU A 53 11.84 -0.96 4.55
CA LEU A 53 12.11 -2.39 4.70
C LEU A 53 12.09 -3.12 3.36
N LEU A 54 11.09 -2.85 2.52
CA LEU A 54 10.94 -3.50 1.22
C LEU A 54 12.10 -3.14 0.27
N ALA A 55 12.56 -1.88 0.31
CA ALA A 55 13.73 -1.45 -0.44
C ALA A 55 15.00 -2.19 0.00
N ASN A 56 15.17 -2.41 1.31
CA ASN A 56 16.29 -3.17 1.86
C ASN A 56 16.22 -4.66 1.43
N VAL A 57 15.06 -5.29 1.60
CA VAL A 57 14.83 -6.69 1.21
C VAL A 57 15.06 -6.89 -0.29
N MET A 58 14.54 -6.01 -1.13
CA MET A 58 14.75 -6.08 -2.58
C MET A 58 16.23 -5.92 -2.97
N GLY A 59 16.98 -5.10 -2.24
CA GLY A 59 18.43 -4.94 -2.45
C GLY A 59 19.21 -6.24 -2.22
N HIS A 60 18.73 -7.12 -1.33
CA HIS A 60 19.38 -8.40 -1.05
C HIS A 60 19.11 -9.46 -2.14
N PHE A 61 18.00 -9.36 -2.87
CA PHE A 61 17.66 -10.30 -3.93
C PHE A 61 18.33 -9.93 -5.25
N GLN A 62 19.47 -10.56 -5.55
CA GLN A 62 20.22 -10.37 -6.80
C GLN A 62 19.36 -10.60 -8.05
N TRP A 63 18.34 -11.46 -7.98
CA TRP A 63 17.41 -11.70 -9.08
C TRP A 63 16.53 -10.49 -9.44
N LEU A 64 16.24 -9.62 -8.46
CA LEU A 64 15.41 -8.42 -8.64
C LEU A 64 16.22 -7.17 -8.99
N THR A 65 17.50 -7.12 -8.59
CA THR A 65 18.41 -6.00 -8.84
C THR A 65 19.16 -6.13 -10.17
N CYS A 66 19.38 -7.36 -10.64
CA CYS A 66 20.07 -7.65 -11.90
C CYS A 66 19.11 -7.68 -13.10
N PRO A 67 19.30 -6.83 -14.12
CA PRO A 67 18.58 -6.98 -15.39
C PRO A 67 19.03 -8.28 -16.08
N ARG A 68 18.10 -9.22 -16.31
CA ARG A 68 18.36 -10.44 -17.10
C ARG A 68 18.63 -10.02 -18.55
N LYS A 69 19.90 -10.02 -18.95
CA LYS A 69 20.30 -9.77 -20.35
C LYS A 69 20.39 -11.07 -21.17
N ASP A 70 20.60 -12.20 -20.50
CA ASP A 70 20.74 -13.51 -21.15
C ASP A 70 19.84 -14.56 -20.48
N LEU A 71 19.20 -15.38 -21.33
CA LEU A 71 18.33 -16.50 -20.93
C LEU A 71 19.14 -17.75 -20.54
N SER A 72 20.36 -17.57 -20.01
CA SER A 72 21.20 -18.67 -19.55
C SER A 72 20.77 -19.11 -18.14
N THR A 73 20.60 -20.41 -17.94
CA THR A 73 20.15 -21.06 -16.69
C THR A 73 21.25 -21.21 -15.63
N GLY A 74 22.42 -20.58 -15.84
CA GLY A 74 23.53 -20.57 -14.87
C GLY A 74 23.29 -19.67 -13.65
N TRP A 75 24.12 -19.85 -12.62
CA TRP A 75 24.15 -19.01 -11.41
C TRP A 75 24.28 -17.53 -11.79
N LEU A 76 23.41 -16.69 -11.23
CA LEU A 76 23.27 -15.29 -11.60
C LEU A 76 24.28 -14.41 -10.86
N THR A 77 25.53 -14.38 -11.33
CA THR A 77 26.53 -13.39 -10.90
C THR A 77 26.46 -12.15 -11.79
N CYS A 78 25.80 -11.09 -11.34
CA CYS A 78 25.77 -9.80 -12.01
C CYS A 78 26.21 -8.67 -11.07
N ASP A 79 26.84 -7.64 -11.63
CA ASP A 79 27.11 -6.39 -10.92
C ASP A 79 25.80 -5.58 -10.84
N PRO A 80 25.27 -5.31 -9.63
CA PRO A 80 24.02 -4.58 -9.49
C PRO A 80 24.21 -3.14 -9.98
N GLY A 81 23.16 -2.58 -10.61
CA GLY A 81 23.20 -1.20 -11.11
C GLY A 81 23.48 -0.18 -10.00
N SER A 82 23.96 1.02 -10.37
CA SER A 82 24.36 2.08 -9.42
C SER A 82 23.32 2.43 -8.35
N MET A 83 22.03 2.24 -8.64
CA MET A 83 20.91 2.46 -7.71
C MET A 83 20.90 1.53 -6.48
N PHE A 84 21.64 0.41 -6.54
CA PHE A 84 21.73 -0.59 -5.48
C PHE A 84 23.13 -0.66 -4.85
N LYS A 85 24.06 0.21 -5.27
CA LYS A 85 25.36 0.35 -4.61
C LYS A 85 25.17 1.28 -3.40
N PRO A 86 25.68 0.91 -2.21
CA PRO A 86 25.59 1.76 -1.03
C PRO A 86 26.37 3.05 -1.30
N GLU A 87 25.72 4.19 -1.10
CA GLU A 87 26.33 5.50 -1.23
C GLU A 87 26.59 6.05 0.18
N HIS A 88 27.77 6.62 0.40
CA HIS A 88 28.17 7.13 1.70
C HIS A 88 27.65 8.56 1.88
N TYR A 89 26.65 8.73 2.75
CA TYR A 89 26.16 10.06 3.12
C TYR A 89 26.76 10.47 4.48
N PHE A 90 27.55 11.55 4.47
CA PHE A 90 28.01 12.22 5.67
C PHE A 90 26.88 13.09 6.21
N LEU A 91 26.32 12.69 7.34
CA LEU A 91 25.39 13.50 8.11
C LEU A 91 26.22 14.59 8.80
N GLY A 92 26.45 15.72 8.10
CA GLY A 92 27.13 16.89 8.64
C GLY A 92 26.39 17.55 9.79
N ASP A 93 26.73 18.81 10.10
CA ASP A 93 26.30 19.62 11.28
C ASP A 93 24.78 19.70 11.57
N TRP A 94 23.93 19.13 10.72
CA TRP A 94 22.50 18.98 10.93
C TRP A 94 22.12 17.96 12.02
N VAL A 95 23.02 17.00 12.33
CA VAL A 95 22.76 16.00 13.38
C VAL A 95 23.33 16.48 14.72
N PRO A 96 22.48 16.62 15.76
CA PRO A 96 22.92 17.05 17.08
C PRO A 96 23.94 16.06 17.68
N GLN A 97 24.94 16.58 18.39
CA GLN A 97 26.15 15.88 18.85
C GLN A 97 25.91 14.62 19.72
N TRP A 98 24.72 14.47 20.30
CA TRP A 98 24.28 13.29 21.06
C TRP A 98 23.92 12.06 20.20
N PHE A 99 23.81 12.19 18.88
CA PHE A 99 23.45 11.07 18.02
C PHE A 99 24.70 10.27 17.59
N PRO A 100 24.76 8.95 17.86
CA PRO A 100 25.99 8.16 17.67
C PRO A 100 26.32 7.82 16.21
N TRP A 101 25.42 8.10 15.27
CA TRP A 101 25.55 7.72 13.86
C TRP A 101 25.99 8.94 13.04
N LYS A 102 27.29 9.03 12.72
CA LYS A 102 27.86 10.07 11.83
C LYS A 102 27.83 9.67 10.35
N GLU A 103 27.78 8.37 10.09
CA GLU A 103 27.76 7.79 8.76
C GLU A 103 26.59 6.82 8.66
N VAL A 104 25.83 6.92 7.57
CA VAL A 104 24.73 5.99 7.26
C VAL A 104 24.94 5.41 5.87
N PHE A 105 24.86 4.09 5.79
CA PHE A 105 24.83 3.36 4.52
C PHE A 105 23.40 3.39 4.00
N LEU A 106 23.11 4.31 3.09
CA LEU A 106 21.82 4.41 2.43
C LEU A 106 21.96 3.97 0.99
N LEU A 107 21.06 3.09 0.54
CA LEU A 107 20.97 2.76 -0.88
C LEU A 107 20.10 3.82 -1.56
N PRO A 108 20.48 4.34 -2.74
CA PRO A 108 19.66 5.32 -3.48
C PRO A 108 18.22 4.86 -3.75
N VAL A 109 18.00 3.53 -3.83
CA VAL A 109 16.66 2.94 -3.95
C VAL A 109 15.75 3.23 -2.74
N GLN A 110 16.30 3.42 -1.54
CA GLN A 110 15.52 3.73 -0.35
C GLN A 110 14.86 5.10 -0.44
N TRP A 111 15.57 6.11 -0.97
CA TRP A 111 15.00 7.43 -1.21
C TRP A 111 13.83 7.40 -2.18
N HIS A 112 13.97 6.64 -3.27
CA HIS A 112 12.88 6.44 -4.23
C HIS A 112 11.70 5.69 -3.60
N ALA A 113 11.96 4.66 -2.79
CA ALA A 113 10.91 3.92 -2.10
C ALA A 113 10.16 4.80 -1.10
N LEU A 114 10.85 5.67 -0.35
CA LEU A 114 10.24 6.63 0.56
C LEU A 114 9.36 7.64 -0.19
N ALA A 115 9.87 8.23 -1.28
CA ALA A 115 9.10 9.16 -2.10
C ALA A 115 7.83 8.50 -2.69
N LEU A 116 7.96 7.26 -3.19
CA LEU A 116 6.84 6.48 -3.70
C LEU A 116 5.86 6.07 -2.58
N GLY A 117 6.35 5.71 -1.40
CA GLY A 117 5.52 5.36 -0.24
C GLY A 117 4.69 6.55 0.25
N LEU A 118 5.30 7.74 0.30
CA LEU A 118 4.61 8.98 0.65
C LEU A 118 3.54 9.34 -0.39
N PHE A 119 3.89 9.24 -1.68
CA PHE A 119 2.94 9.46 -2.76
C PHE A 119 1.77 8.45 -2.73
N ALA A 120 2.06 7.17 -2.55
CA ALA A 120 1.06 6.11 -2.43
C ALA A 120 0.13 6.34 -1.23
N SER A 121 0.68 6.74 -0.08
CA SER A 121 -0.11 7.05 1.11
C SER A 121 -1.08 8.20 0.89
N ILE A 122 -0.73 9.20 0.07
CA ILE A 122 -1.61 10.33 -0.25
C ILE A 122 -2.67 9.90 -1.27
N ILE A 123 -2.32 9.15 -2.31
CA ILE A 123 -3.24 8.77 -3.39
C ILE A 123 -4.24 7.69 -2.99
N ALA A 124 -3.83 6.70 -2.20
CA ALA A 124 -4.70 5.58 -1.79
C ALA A 124 -6.04 6.04 -1.14
N PRO A 125 -6.06 7.03 -0.23
CA PRO A 125 -7.30 7.62 0.27
C PRO A 125 -8.22 8.15 -0.84
N PHE A 126 -7.68 8.92 -1.79
CA PHE A 126 -8.47 9.50 -2.88
C PHE A 126 -9.08 8.42 -3.77
N GLY A 127 -8.31 7.36 -4.09
CA GLY A 127 -8.83 6.22 -4.86
C GLY A 127 -10.00 5.52 -4.15
N GLY A 128 -9.87 5.29 -2.84
CA GLY A 128 -10.93 4.70 -2.02
C GLY A 128 -12.18 5.57 -1.94
N PHE A 129 -12.02 6.89 -1.80
CA PHE A 129 -13.14 7.83 -1.78
C PHE A 129 -13.82 7.94 -3.14
N PHE A 130 -13.06 8.02 -4.23
CA PHE A 130 -13.60 8.08 -5.58
C PHE A 130 -14.38 6.81 -5.92
N ALA A 131 -13.85 5.63 -5.61
CA ALA A 131 -14.55 4.36 -5.80
C ALA A 131 -15.83 4.29 -4.96
N SER A 132 -15.80 4.75 -3.70
CA SER A 132 -17.00 4.78 -2.84
C SER A 132 -18.03 5.80 -3.32
N GLY A 133 -17.59 6.96 -3.82
CA GLY A 133 -18.43 8.02 -4.37
C GLY A 133 -19.08 7.59 -5.68
N PHE A 134 -18.32 6.97 -6.57
CA PHE A 134 -18.81 6.40 -7.83
C PHE A 134 -19.85 5.30 -7.57
N LYS A 135 -19.57 4.36 -6.65
CA LYS A 135 -20.55 3.34 -6.24
C LYS A 135 -21.86 3.95 -5.74
N ARG A 136 -21.80 5.08 -5.03
CA ARG A 136 -23.00 5.78 -4.53
C ARG A 136 -23.71 6.58 -5.63
N ALA A 137 -22.98 7.23 -6.53
CA ALA A 137 -23.52 8.02 -7.64
C ALA A 137 -24.21 7.13 -8.69
N PHE A 138 -23.63 5.98 -9.00
CA PHE A 138 -24.22 5.02 -9.95
C PHE A 138 -25.32 4.16 -9.34
N LYS A 139 -25.55 4.26 -8.01
CA LYS A 139 -26.62 3.56 -7.29
C LYS A 139 -26.79 2.14 -7.81
N ILE A 140 -25.68 1.41 -8.01
CA ILE A 140 -25.69 0.00 -8.34
C ILE A 140 -26.09 -0.71 -7.04
N LYS A 141 -27.39 -0.61 -6.77
CA LYS A 141 -28.17 -1.63 -6.12
C LYS A 141 -28.02 -2.87 -6.99
N ASP A 142 -27.52 -3.93 -6.37
CA ASP A 142 -27.82 -5.30 -6.77
C ASP A 142 -27.17 -5.82 -8.07
N PHE A 143 -25.84 -6.05 -8.03
CA PHE A 143 -25.31 -7.26 -8.70
C PHE A 143 -25.78 -8.57 -8.02
N GLY A 144 -26.63 -8.46 -6.98
CA GLY A 144 -27.48 -9.56 -6.49
C GLY A 144 -28.79 -9.73 -7.28
N ASP A 145 -29.20 -8.76 -8.10
CA ASP A 145 -30.44 -8.85 -8.94
C ASP A 145 -30.16 -9.24 -10.39
N SER A 146 -28.88 -9.43 -10.78
CA SER A 146 -28.55 -9.98 -12.11
C SER A 146 -28.70 -11.51 -12.19
N ILE A 147 -29.16 -12.17 -11.11
CA ILE A 147 -29.90 -13.44 -11.23
C ILE A 147 -31.36 -13.15 -10.87
N PRO A 148 -32.15 -12.59 -11.80
CA PRO A 148 -33.58 -12.47 -11.68
C PRO A 148 -34.19 -13.87 -11.85
N GLY A 149 -34.34 -14.58 -10.74
CA GLY A 149 -34.95 -15.89 -10.73
C GLY A 149 -34.78 -16.57 -9.38
N HIS A 150 -35.91 -16.75 -8.69
CA HIS A 150 -36.03 -17.64 -7.52
C HIS A 150 -35.69 -17.09 -6.13
N GLY A 151 -36.14 -15.88 -5.78
CA GLY A 151 -36.13 -15.40 -4.38
C GLY A 151 -37.43 -14.79 -3.86
N GLY A 152 -38.42 -14.53 -4.74
CA GLY A 152 -39.60 -13.75 -4.40
C GLY A 152 -40.95 -14.43 -4.66
N ILE A 153 -40.97 -15.73 -4.98
CA ILE A 153 -42.23 -16.47 -5.17
C ILE A 153 -42.58 -17.33 -3.96
N THR A 154 -41.62 -17.74 -3.12
CA THR A 154 -41.92 -18.45 -1.87
C THR A 154 -42.57 -17.52 -0.84
N ASP A 155 -42.12 -16.26 -0.76
CA ASP A 155 -42.66 -15.28 0.21
C ASP A 155 -44.08 -14.77 -0.11
N ARG A 156 -44.61 -15.11 -1.30
CA ARG A 156 -46.01 -14.79 -1.69
C ARG A 156 -46.99 -15.96 -1.64
N MET A 157 -46.51 -17.19 -1.44
CA MET A 157 -47.40 -18.37 -1.35
C MET A 157 -47.79 -18.69 0.10
N ASP A 158 -47.14 -18.11 1.09
CA ASP A 158 -47.46 -18.33 2.52
C ASP A 158 -48.67 -17.54 3.04
N CYS A 159 -49.33 -16.71 2.21
CA CYS A 159 -50.54 -15.98 2.61
C CYS A 159 -51.87 -16.61 2.14
N GLN A 160 -51.85 -17.82 1.58
CA GLN A 160 -53.07 -18.54 1.19
C GLN A 160 -53.27 -19.86 1.94
N VAL A 161 -52.46 -20.12 2.98
CA VAL A 161 -52.61 -21.28 3.86
C VAL A 161 -52.51 -20.86 5.33
N SER A 162 -53.44 -20.01 5.77
CA SER A 162 -53.90 -19.90 7.17
C SER A 162 -55.26 -19.20 7.20
#